data_AF-A0A7W3N1V8-F1
#
_entry.id   AF-A0A7W3N1V8-F1
#
_cell.length_a   1.000
_cell.length_b   1.000
_cell.length_c   1.000
_cell.angle_alpha   90.00
_cell.angle_beta   90.00
_cell.angle_gamma   90.00
#
_symmetry.space_group_name_H-M   'P 1'
#
loop_
_entity.id
_entity.type
_entity.pdbx_description
1 polymer ?
#
loop_
_entity_poly.entity_id
_entity_poly.type
_entity_poly.pdbx_seq_one_letter_code
_entity_poly.pdbx_strand_id
1 'polypeptide(L)' 'MATLLLLRAAGSVAGRCDASCYDATTGPDHCTCVCGGINHAAGLEQAIDNTGRLNPQRIVQTAAGRGINVYRPPIQLPLF' A
#
# COMPACT_ATOMS: atom_id res chain seq x y z
N MET A 1 -15.35 0.72 -3.45
CA MET A 1 -14.04 0.17 -3.00
C MET A 1 -13.00 1.26 -3.13
N ALA A 2 -12.22 1.53 -2.09
CA ALA A 2 -11.16 2.54 -2.10
C ALA A 2 -9.79 1.85 -2.27
N THR A 3 -8.95 2.36 -3.15
CA THR A 3 -7.55 1.93 -3.27
C THR A 3 -6.68 2.94 -2.54
N LEU A 4 -5.95 2.48 -1.53
CA LEU A 4 -5.12 3.34 -0.67
C LEU A 4 -3.67 3.44 -1.15
N LEU A 5 -3.15 2.38 -1.75
CA LEU A 5 -1.83 2.38 -2.39
C LEU A 5 -1.93 1.69 -3.76
N LEU A 6 -1.31 2.28 -4.78
CA LEU A 6 -1.20 1.66 -6.09
C LEU A 6 0.28 1.59 -6.48
N LEU A 7 0.71 0.38 -6.84
CA LEU A 7 2.05 0.13 -7.35
C LEU A 7 1.99 -0.06 -8.87
N ARG A 8 2.86 0.66 -9.58
CA ARG A 8 3.06 0.46 -11.03
C ARG A 8 4.51 0.08 -11.33
N ALA A 9 4.68 -0.89 -12.22
CA ALA A 9 5.96 -1.30 -12.76
C ALA A 9 5.85 -1.35 -14.29
N ALA A 10 6.81 -0.75 -15.01
CA ALA A 10 6.84 -0.73 -16.48
C ALA A 10 5.49 -0.38 -17.17
N GLY A 11 4.72 0.53 -16.58
CA GLY A 11 3.41 0.97 -17.10
C GLY A 11 2.21 0.11 -16.70
N SER A 12 2.40 -1.09 -16.15
CA SER A 12 1.32 -1.95 -15.64
C SER A 12 1.11 -1.79 -14.13
N VAL A 13 -0.07 -2.20 -13.64
CA VAL A 13 -0.34 -2.29 -12.20
C VAL A 13 0.33 -3.55 -11.67
N ALA A 14 1.33 -3.37 -10.82
CA ALA A 14 2.10 -4.45 -10.22
C ALA A 14 1.55 -4.86 -8.83
N GLY A 15 0.72 -4.01 -8.23
CA GLY A 15 0.10 -4.30 -6.93
C GLY A 15 -0.82 -3.18 -6.48
N ARG A 16 -1.73 -3.49 -5.55
CA ARG A 16 -2.64 -2.52 -4.96
C ARG A 16 -2.91 -2.88 -3.50
N CYS A 17 -3.08 -1.87 -2.66
CA CYS A 17 -3.67 -2.01 -1.33
C CYS A 17 -5.09 -1.46 -1.40
N ASP A 18 -6.07 -2.35 -1.33
CA ASP A 18 -7.50 -2.05 -1.33
C ASP A 18 -8.24 -2.99 -0.35
N ALA A 19 -9.56 -3.12 -0.48
CA ALA A 19 -10.39 -3.96 0.39
C ALA A 19 -9.89 -5.41 0.50
N SER A 20 -9.27 -5.97 -0.54
CA SER A 20 -8.71 -7.32 -0.46
C SER A 20 -7.53 -7.46 0.50
N CYS A 21 -6.93 -6.34 0.91
CA CYS A 21 -5.88 -6.27 1.90
C CYS A 21 -6.43 -5.77 3.24
N TYR A 22 -7.08 -4.61 3.28
CA TYR A 22 -7.49 -4.04 4.57
C TYR A 22 -8.70 -4.74 5.20
N ASP A 23 -9.51 -5.44 4.42
CA ASP A 23 -10.59 -6.30 4.93
C ASP A 23 -10.20 -7.80 4.89
N ALA A 24 -8.91 -8.12 4.73
CA ALA A 24 -8.45 -9.50 4.69
C ALA A 24 -8.74 -10.22 6.02
N THR A 25 -9.05 -11.51 5.93
CA THR A 25 -9.29 -12.37 7.11
C THR A 25 -8.07 -13.21 7.48
N THR A 26 -7.02 -13.18 6.67
CA THR A 26 -5.75 -13.88 6.89
C THR A 26 -4.77 -13.03 7.70
N GLY A 27 -3.78 -13.68 8.31
CA GLY A 27 -2.71 -12.99 9.04
C GLY A 27 -1.82 -12.11 8.13
N PRO A 28 -1.10 -11.13 8.70
CA PRO A 28 -0.26 -10.18 7.97
C PRO A 28 0.96 -10.82 7.30
N ASP A 29 1.37 -12.02 7.73
CA ASP A 29 2.42 -12.86 7.13
C ASP A 29 2.09 -13.30 5.70
N HIS A 30 0.80 -13.32 5.35
CA HIS A 30 0.34 -13.59 3.98
C HIS A 30 0.26 -12.33 3.10
N CYS A 31 0.57 -11.16 3.65
CA CYS A 31 0.46 -9.92 2.90
C CYS A 31 1.61 -9.78 1.90
N THR A 32 1.28 -9.78 0.61
CA THR A 32 2.23 -9.55 -0.49
C THR A 32 2.15 -8.13 -1.06
N CYS A 33 1.33 -7.27 -0.44
CA CYS A 33 1.07 -5.89 -0.86
C CYS A 33 2.22 -4.93 -0.51
N VAL A 34 2.26 -3.78 -1.19
CA VAL A 34 3.27 -2.73 -0.97
C VAL A 34 3.16 -2.01 0.37
N CYS A 35 2.03 -2.16 1.08
CA CYS A 35 1.90 -1.70 2.46
C CYS A 35 2.84 -2.46 3.42
N GLY A 36 3.42 -3.59 2.99
CA GLY A 36 4.30 -4.41 3.83
C GLY A 36 3.56 -4.99 5.04
N GLY A 37 2.29 -5.33 4.87
CA GLY A 37 1.44 -5.90 5.93
C GLY A 37 0.74 -4.89 6.83
N ILE A 38 1.13 -3.61 6.85
CA ILE A 38 0.60 -2.68 7.87
C ILE A 38 -0.88 -2.37 7.73
N ASN A 39 -1.42 -2.48 6.51
CA ASN A 39 -2.85 -2.26 6.27
C ASN A 39 -3.63 -3.58 6.30
N HIS A 40 -2.97 -4.73 6.36
CA HIS A 40 -3.62 -6.03 6.20
C HIS A 40 -4.53 -6.36 7.39
N ALA A 41 -5.79 -6.72 7.12
CA ALA A 41 -6.82 -6.98 8.12
C ALA A 41 -7.08 -5.83 9.12
N ALA A 42 -6.63 -4.61 8.80
CA ALA A 42 -6.73 -3.46 9.72
C ALA A 42 -8.10 -2.76 9.68
N GLY A 43 -8.89 -3.00 8.63
CA GLY A 43 -10.08 -2.21 8.29
C GLY A 43 -9.73 -0.89 7.60
N LEU A 44 -10.72 -0.34 6.88
CA LEU A 44 -10.53 0.85 6.03
C LEU A 44 -10.01 2.07 6.79
N GLU A 45 -10.59 2.41 7.94
CA GLU A 45 -10.23 3.63 8.69
C GLU A 45 -8.78 3.57 9.20
N GLN A 46 -8.39 2.46 9.83
CA GLN A 46 -7.02 2.28 10.29
C GLN A 46 -6.03 2.23 9.12
N ALA A 47 -6.42 1.62 8.00
CA ALA A 47 -5.59 1.59 6.80
C ALA A 47 -5.36 2.98 6.20
N ILE A 48 -6.32 3.91 6.29
CA ILE A 48 -6.15 5.31 5.89
C ILE A 48 -5.11 6.00 6.77
N ASP A 49 -5.23 5.88 8.08
CA ASP A 49 -4.28 6.48 9.04
C ASP A 49 -2.86 5.90 8.87
N ASN A 50 -2.76 4.57 8.74
CA ASN A 50 -1.50 3.88 8.47
C ASN A 50 -0.86 4.33 7.16
N THR A 51 -1.67 4.54 6.12
CA THR A 51 -1.20 5.05 4.82
C THR A 51 -0.72 6.49 4.92
N GLY A 52 -1.38 7.34 5.72
CA GLY A 52 -0.95 8.72 5.97
C GLY A 52 0.38 8.82 6.71
N ARG A 53 0.72 7.82 7.55
CA ARG A 53 1.99 7.76 8.30
C ARG A 53 3.10 6.98 7.57
N LEU A 54 2.80 6.47 6.38
CA LEU A 54 3.70 5.55 5.68
C LEU A 54 4.87 6.32 5.08
N ASN A 55 6.08 6.09 5.60
CA ASN A 55 7.30 6.66 5.03
C ASN A 55 7.49 6.14 3.59
N PRO A 56 7.57 7.01 2.56
CA PRO A 56 7.77 6.60 1.16
C PRO A 56 9.00 5.71 0.96
N GLN A 57 10.05 5.89 1.75
CA GLN A 57 11.27 5.04 1.69
C GLN A 57 10.96 3.58 2.03
N ARG A 58 10.00 3.33 2.93
CA ARG A 58 9.59 1.98 3.31
C ARG A 58 8.87 1.27 2.17
N ILE A 59 8.12 2.03 1.35
CA ILE A 59 7.45 1.52 0.14
C ILE A 59 8.48 1.12 -0.91
N VAL A 60 9.53 1.93 -1.09
CA VAL A 60 10.63 1.61 -2.02
C VAL A 60 11.40 0.37 -1.55
N GLN A 61 11.58 0.17 -0.25
CA GLN A 61 12.25 -1.02 0.30
C GLN A 61 11.42 -2.31 0.12
N THR A 62 10.11 -2.28 0.39
CA THR A 62 9.22 -3.43 0.12
C THR A 62 9.01 -3.69 -1.37
N ALA A 63 9.28 -2.67 -2.20
CA ALA A 63 9.34 -2.75 -3.64
C ALA A 63 10.70 -3.24 -4.19
N ALA A 64 11.78 -3.15 -3.43
CA ALA A 64 13.11 -3.52 -3.90
C ALA A 64 13.16 -5.02 -4.23
N GLY A 65 13.66 -5.36 -5.42
CA GLY A 65 13.62 -6.73 -5.97
C GLY A 65 12.42 -7.04 -6.89
N ARG A 66 11.47 -6.10 -7.06
CA ARG A 66 10.29 -6.26 -7.93
C ARG A 66 10.27 -5.34 -9.18
N GLY A 67 11.35 -4.61 -9.46
CA GLY A 67 11.50 -3.80 -10.70
C GLY A 67 10.62 -2.54 -10.76
N ILE A 68 10.57 -1.76 -9.68
CA ILE A 68 9.56 -0.69 -9.48
C ILE A 68 10.15 0.70 -9.75
N ASN A 69 9.37 1.56 -10.44
CA ASN A 69 9.81 2.90 -10.86
C ASN A 69 8.84 4.05 -10.52
N VAL A 70 7.67 3.83 -9.89
CA VAL A 70 6.73 4.94 -9.59
C VAL A 70 5.94 4.70 -8.31
N TYR A 71 6.05 5.62 -7.35
CA TYR A 71 5.15 5.79 -6.20
C TYR A 71 4.15 6.90 -6.51
N ARG A 72 2.84 6.64 -6.35
CA ARG A 72 1.82 7.68 -6.43
C ARG A 72 0.78 7.45 -5.32
N PRO A 73 0.77 8.26 -4.25
CA PRO A 73 -0.32 8.21 -3.28
C PRO A 73 -1.60 8.70 -3.97
N PRO A 74 -2.74 8.02 -3.79
CA PRO A 74 -4.02 8.45 -4.37
C PRO A 74 -4.67 9.61 -3.59
N ILE A 75 -4.07 10.06 -2.48
CA ILE A 75 -4.59 11.15 -1.67
C ILE A 75 -3.50 12.20 -1.53
N GLN A 76 -3.76 13.37 -2.10
CA GLN A 76 -2.92 14.56 -1.93
C GLN A 76 -3.24 15.11 -0.53
N LEU A 77 -2.57 14.59 0.50
CA LEU A 77 -2.61 15.20 1.83
C LEU A 77 -1.94 16.59 1.72
N PRO A 78 -2.57 17.67 2.20
CA PRO A 78 -1.93 18.98 2.22
C PRO A 78 -0.67 18.89 3.09
N LEU A 79 0.47 19.25 2.48
CA LEU A 79 1.73 19.47 3.18
C LEU A 79 1.50 20.64 4.15
N PHE A 80 1.57 20.37 5.45
CA PHE A 80 1.85 21.41 6.45
C PHE A 80 3.36 21.42 6.72
#